data_AF-A0A841L662-F1
#
_entry.id   AF-A0A841L662-F1
#
_cell.length_a   1.000
_cell.length_b   1.000
_cell.length_c   1.000
_cell.angle_alpha   90.00
_cell.angle_beta   90.00
_cell.angle_gamma   90.00
#
_symmetry.space_group_name_H-M   'P 1'
#
loop_
_entity.id
_entity.type
_entity.pdbx_description
1 polymer ?
#
loop_
_entity_poly.entity_id
_entity_poly.type
_entity_poly.pdbx_seq_one_letter_code
_entity_poly.pdbx_strand_id
1 'polypeptide(L)'
;MVFTRLLILFLLWHGTDTAGANALEPPALEIMLDEPLQVTIAGQPASLAFVVGTVDHLILNDPLVQRLGPLLGSSRKADMFLDSKSKVDGKRSGAMLEIAGLRREQQLYWFPGQSVRPLDGSIGIMAVPHQLVRLQTGSPGAPLALRMPLAGDVDSTAYGLVNVADAQLAVTLNPSIRTSVPLIASTTGFDLASVMQGRFEGEPWDVVVMPGVRHTVRRLVLDTPLQLGRLSFGALAARFDAAQARRSGPKPRGKPLVVLTLSRTQFDEQGCSSLVVDKQQMSMALHCTGPGSLSHAKVAGAASAPAEASPSNSSQTLVATHQLEGLAAVPLPGVPGPAMAPDGFINLQVDQSVHVTIAGIPVELALNTGDLPGILLNEVAAMRLELGGRAQQSAITYGGRKITETNVARETVVAMERAAATNIIWLGGYNQEQFSGSIELSSLPHDRLRLRLSPEEPDARPVRLKLSLPRPKSARGTTELPGIARFEVNAGLQKRWQLPLVSKSLAADLARVLGGRLEGRPWLETLGYRLRRPVRRLVLAKPLVIGPLSFKVVAVQTGGTPDASNRLGRGQDVLPDADSDPDELVVTGKIAGGSTGRWLNLSRIQLAEQRCTSLAIDKPAMIWELMCRGPA
;
A
#
# COMPACT_ATOMS: atom_id res chain seq x y z
N MET A 1 -29.96 -12.47 -73.36
CA MET A 1 -28.89 -13.49 -73.19
C MET A 1 -27.58 -12.85 -73.59
N VAL A 2 -26.42 -12.95 -72.94
CA VAL A 2 -25.95 -13.47 -71.65
C VAL A 2 -24.52 -12.88 -71.50
N PHE A 3 -24.25 -12.29 -70.34
CA PHE A 3 -22.96 -12.05 -69.66
C PHE A 3 -21.75 -11.38 -70.34
N THR A 4 -21.52 -10.15 -69.87
CA THR A 4 -20.28 -9.36 -69.88
C THR A 4 -19.28 -9.91 -68.85
N ARG A 5 -18.02 -10.17 -69.25
CA ARG A 5 -16.89 -10.43 -68.34
C ARG A 5 -16.07 -9.14 -68.17
N LEU A 6 -15.99 -8.64 -66.94
CA LEU A 6 -15.08 -7.57 -66.53
C LEU A 6 -13.89 -8.21 -65.81
N LEU A 7 -12.69 -7.99 -66.35
CA LEU A 7 -11.40 -8.45 -65.84
C LEU A 7 -10.92 -7.45 -64.77
N ILE A 8 -10.71 -7.92 -63.53
CA ILE A 8 -10.24 -7.10 -62.40
C ILE A 8 -8.71 -6.99 -62.45
N LEU A 9 -8.22 -5.76 -62.51
CA LEU A 9 -6.82 -5.37 -62.39
C LEU A 9 -6.44 -5.32 -60.90
N PHE A 10 -5.58 -6.25 -60.44
CA PHE A 10 -4.95 -6.19 -59.12
C PHE A 10 -3.68 -5.34 -59.22
N LEU A 11 -3.72 -4.11 -58.68
CA LEU A 11 -2.55 -3.26 -58.48
C LEU A 11 -2.00 -3.47 -57.07
N LEU A 12 -0.70 -3.80 -57.04
CA LEU A 12 0.16 -3.98 -55.88
C LEU A 12 0.21 -2.71 -55.02
N TRP A 13 -0.40 -2.74 -53.84
CA TRP A 13 -0.13 -1.77 -52.77
C TRP A 13 1.01 -2.33 -51.92
N HIS A 14 2.21 -1.76 -52.06
CA HIS A 14 3.33 -2.06 -51.18
C HIS A 14 3.05 -1.49 -49.80
N GLY A 15 3.27 -2.32 -48.77
CA GLY A 15 3.05 -1.99 -47.37
C GLY A 15 3.86 -0.77 -46.94
N THR A 16 3.18 0.20 -46.35
CA THR A 16 3.83 1.19 -45.47
C THR A 16 4.07 0.53 -44.13
N ASP A 17 5.34 0.48 -43.73
CA ASP A 17 5.79 0.13 -42.39
C ASP A 17 4.92 0.82 -41.33
N THR A 18 4.23 0.03 -40.52
CA THR A 18 3.72 0.50 -39.23
C THR A 18 4.92 0.70 -38.31
N ALA A 19 5.49 1.90 -38.36
CA ALA A 19 6.35 2.41 -37.31
C ALA A 19 5.58 2.28 -35.99
N GLY A 20 6.05 1.38 -35.12
CA GLY A 20 5.60 1.32 -33.75
C GLY A 20 5.83 2.69 -33.13
N ALA A 21 4.75 3.41 -32.85
CA ALA A 21 4.80 4.56 -31.98
C ALA A 21 5.20 4.04 -30.60
N ASN A 22 6.51 4.02 -30.33
CA ASN A 22 7.03 4.09 -28.98
C ASN A 22 6.38 5.33 -28.39
N ALA A 23 5.31 5.14 -27.61
CA ALA A 23 4.73 6.20 -26.82
C ALA A 23 5.89 6.72 -25.96
N LEU A 24 6.40 7.90 -26.31
CA LEU A 24 7.47 8.54 -25.56
C LEU A 24 7.02 8.58 -24.10
N GLU A 25 7.79 7.92 -23.25
CA GLU A 25 7.58 7.93 -21.81
C GLU A 25 7.44 9.40 -21.37
N PRO A 26 6.38 9.77 -20.65
CA PRO A 26 6.14 11.16 -20.31
C PRO A 26 7.37 11.73 -19.57
N PRO A 27 7.80 12.95 -19.92
CA PRO A 27 9.03 13.51 -19.37
C PRO A 27 8.94 13.65 -17.84
N ALA A 28 10.09 13.57 -17.18
CA ALA A 28 10.19 13.82 -15.74
C ALA A 28 9.64 15.20 -15.39
N LEU A 29 8.86 15.31 -14.31
CA LEU A 29 8.50 16.62 -13.77
C LEU A 29 9.70 17.17 -13.02
N GLU A 30 10.25 18.27 -13.51
CA GLU A 30 11.29 19.02 -12.83
C GLU A 30 10.67 20.10 -11.94
N ILE A 31 11.08 20.13 -10.67
CA ILE A 31 10.59 21.10 -9.68
C ILE A 31 11.80 21.77 -9.06
N MET A 32 11.86 23.09 -9.14
CA MET A 32 12.81 23.88 -8.39
C MET A 32 12.33 23.99 -6.95
N LEU A 33 13.16 23.52 -6.02
CA LEU A 33 12.88 23.63 -4.59
C LEU A 33 12.85 25.12 -4.21
N ASP A 34 11.86 25.50 -3.39
CA ASP A 34 11.53 26.87 -2.97
C ASP A 34 10.80 27.72 -4.02
N GLU A 35 10.63 27.24 -5.25
CA GLU A 35 9.78 27.90 -6.23
C GLU A 35 8.33 27.41 -6.14
N PRO A 36 7.33 28.30 -6.35
CA PRO A 36 5.95 27.90 -6.47
C PRO A 36 5.70 26.98 -7.66
N LEU A 37 5.07 25.83 -7.43
CA LEU A 37 4.63 24.93 -8.48
C LEU A 37 3.34 25.48 -9.12
N GLN A 38 3.43 25.89 -10.38
CA GLN A 38 2.28 26.33 -11.16
C GLN A 38 1.43 25.13 -11.59
N VAL A 39 0.15 25.17 -11.26
CA VAL A 39 -0.82 24.11 -11.60
C VAL A 39 -2.14 24.71 -12.05
N THR A 40 -3.00 23.88 -12.63
CA THR A 40 -4.41 24.21 -12.86
C THR A 40 -5.30 23.24 -12.08
N ILE A 41 -6.23 23.76 -11.28
CA ILE A 41 -7.18 22.97 -10.48
C ILE A 41 -8.59 23.35 -10.91
N ALA A 42 -9.39 22.38 -11.35
CA ALA A 42 -10.72 22.60 -11.90
C ALA A 42 -10.75 23.69 -13.00
N GLY A 43 -9.72 23.74 -13.84
CA GLY A 43 -9.59 24.74 -14.90
C GLY A 43 -9.13 26.13 -14.45
N GLN A 44 -8.86 26.35 -13.15
CA GLN A 44 -8.36 27.61 -12.62
C GLN A 44 -6.87 27.52 -12.26
N PRO A 45 -6.05 28.53 -12.58
CA PRO A 45 -4.64 28.54 -12.18
C PRO A 45 -4.52 28.59 -10.65
N ALA A 46 -3.51 27.90 -10.13
CA ALA A 46 -3.13 27.94 -8.73
C ALA A 46 -1.61 27.81 -8.58
N SER A 47 -1.10 28.43 -7.53
CA SER A 47 0.32 28.39 -7.17
C SER A 47 0.48 27.59 -5.89
N LEU A 48 1.14 26.43 -5.95
CA LEU A 48 1.26 25.51 -4.81
C LEU A 48 2.68 25.46 -4.28
N ALA A 49 2.83 25.38 -2.97
CA ALA A 49 4.09 25.00 -2.37
C ALA A 49 4.31 23.50 -2.55
N PHE A 50 5.51 23.11 -2.98
CA PHE A 50 5.89 21.71 -2.97
C PHE A 50 6.39 21.32 -1.58
N VAL A 51 5.70 20.38 -0.93
CA VAL A 51 6.06 19.93 0.41
C VAL A 51 6.39 18.45 0.35
N VAL A 52 7.50 18.06 0.95
CA VAL A 52 7.88 16.65 1.14
C VAL A 52 8.02 16.43 2.64
N GLY A 53 7.86 15.21 3.12
CA GLY A 53 8.00 14.93 4.56
C GLY A 53 6.73 15.13 5.39
N THR A 54 5.56 15.30 4.75
CA THR A 54 4.22 15.31 5.38
C THR A 54 3.30 14.34 4.64
N VAL A 55 2.00 14.27 4.99
CA VAL A 55 1.03 13.51 4.20
C VAL A 55 1.02 14.08 2.78
N ASP A 56 1.22 13.23 1.76
CA ASP A 56 1.42 13.65 0.38
C ASP A 56 0.11 13.99 -0.35
N HIS A 57 -0.81 14.70 0.31
CA HIS A 57 -2.07 15.17 -0.27
C HIS A 57 -1.92 16.54 -0.97
N LEU A 58 -2.88 16.87 -1.82
CA LEU A 58 -3.10 18.23 -2.29
C LEU A 58 -3.99 18.96 -1.27
N ILE A 59 -3.41 19.90 -0.52
CA ILE A 59 -4.09 20.64 0.54
C ILE A 59 -4.20 22.11 0.16
N LEU A 60 -5.42 22.63 0.11
CA LEU A 60 -5.73 23.99 -0.33
C LEU A 60 -5.89 24.93 0.88
N ASN A 61 -5.62 26.22 0.66
CA ASN A 61 -5.97 27.27 1.60
C ASN A 61 -7.44 27.71 1.43
N ASP A 62 -7.97 28.42 2.43
CA ASP A 62 -9.37 28.87 2.41
C ASP A 62 -9.68 29.83 1.23
N PRO A 63 -8.82 30.82 0.88
CA PRO A 63 -9.05 31.68 -0.28
C PRO A 63 -9.21 30.93 -1.61
N LEU A 64 -8.33 29.96 -1.90
CA LEU A 64 -8.43 29.16 -3.11
C LEU A 64 -9.71 28.31 -3.09
N VAL A 65 -10.06 27.72 -1.94
CA VAL A 65 -11.30 26.95 -1.80
C VAL A 65 -12.53 27.82 -2.05
N GLN A 66 -12.55 29.05 -1.56
CA GLN A 66 -13.64 30.01 -1.83
C GLN A 66 -13.72 30.33 -3.34
N ARG A 67 -12.58 30.52 -4.01
CA ARG A 67 -12.50 30.75 -5.46
C ARG A 67 -12.98 29.53 -6.26
N LEU A 68 -12.58 28.34 -5.86
CA LEU A 68 -12.91 27.08 -6.55
C LEU A 68 -14.29 26.54 -6.19
N GLY A 69 -14.88 26.93 -5.07
CA GLY A 69 -16.08 26.32 -4.48
C GLY A 69 -17.20 25.98 -5.48
N PRO A 70 -17.59 26.88 -6.40
CA PRO A 70 -18.60 26.59 -7.42
C PRO A 70 -18.21 25.49 -8.43
N LEU A 71 -16.91 25.25 -8.60
CA LEU A 71 -16.31 24.27 -9.51
C LEU A 71 -15.94 22.96 -8.81
N LEU A 72 -15.93 22.93 -7.47
CA LEU A 72 -15.66 21.73 -6.70
C LEU A 72 -16.93 20.89 -6.59
N GLY A 73 -16.78 19.57 -6.67
CA GLY A 73 -17.87 18.64 -6.33
C GLY A 73 -18.31 18.76 -4.87
N SER A 74 -19.38 18.04 -4.49
CA SER A 74 -19.89 18.05 -3.11
C SER A 74 -18.79 17.72 -2.09
N SER A 75 -18.53 18.64 -1.16
CA SER A 75 -17.52 18.45 -0.12
C SER A 75 -17.95 17.37 0.87
N ARG A 76 -17.03 16.48 1.24
CA ARG A 76 -17.20 15.47 2.30
C ARG A 76 -16.33 15.81 3.49
N LYS A 77 -16.66 15.30 4.68
CA LYS A 77 -15.80 15.42 5.86
C LYS A 77 -14.49 14.66 5.64
N ALA A 78 -13.37 15.26 6.04
CA ALA A 78 -12.04 14.67 6.01
C ALA A 78 -11.26 15.10 7.25
N ASP A 79 -11.18 14.23 8.23
CA ASP A 79 -10.42 14.50 9.45
C ASP A 79 -8.95 14.11 9.25
N MET A 80 -8.04 15.00 9.63
CA MET A 80 -6.61 14.71 9.62
C MET A 80 -6.07 14.66 11.04
N PHE A 81 -5.43 13.56 11.38
CA PHE A 81 -4.70 13.44 12.64
C PHE A 81 -3.30 14.02 12.45
N LEU A 82 -2.98 15.07 13.20
CA LEU A 82 -1.66 15.71 13.20
C LEU A 82 -0.69 14.94 14.09
N ASP A 83 -1.21 14.33 15.16
CA ASP A 83 -0.52 13.36 15.98
C ASP A 83 -1.54 12.41 16.64
N SER A 84 -1.10 11.59 17.62
CA SER A 84 -1.97 10.63 18.31
C SER A 84 -3.06 11.28 19.18
N LYS A 85 -3.05 12.60 19.37
CA LYS A 85 -3.94 13.35 20.27
C LYS A 85 -4.65 14.52 19.59
N SER A 86 -4.09 15.06 18.52
CA SER A 86 -4.59 16.23 17.81
C SER A 86 -5.22 15.83 16.49
N LYS A 87 -6.50 16.18 16.35
CA LYS A 87 -7.29 16.02 15.12
C LYS A 87 -7.68 17.39 14.60
N VAL A 88 -7.57 17.60 13.30
CA VAL A 88 -8.14 18.75 12.60
C VAL A 88 -9.31 18.28 11.79
N ASP A 89 -10.48 18.87 12.04
CA ASP A 89 -11.65 18.67 11.19
C ASP A 89 -11.41 19.38 9.85
N GLY A 90 -11.51 18.62 8.78
CA GLY A 90 -11.33 19.12 7.42
C GLY A 90 -12.46 18.70 6.50
N LYS A 91 -12.32 19.13 5.26
CA LYS A 91 -13.19 18.78 4.16
C LYS A 91 -12.34 18.27 3.00
N ARG A 92 -12.95 17.42 2.17
CA ARG A 92 -12.36 16.95 0.91
C ARG A 92 -13.34 17.01 -0.24
N SER A 93 -12.82 17.16 -1.44
CA SER A 93 -13.57 17.06 -2.70
C SER A 93 -12.64 16.57 -3.82
N GLY A 94 -13.22 16.09 -4.92
CA GLY A 94 -12.48 15.74 -6.13
C GLY A 94 -12.45 16.90 -7.11
N ALA A 95 -11.32 17.07 -7.81
CA ALA A 95 -11.22 17.96 -8.96
C ALA A 95 -10.13 17.49 -9.93
N MET A 96 -10.22 17.94 -11.19
CA MET A 96 -9.14 17.76 -12.16
C MET A 96 -7.95 18.64 -11.79
N LEU A 97 -6.77 18.03 -11.64
CA LEU A 97 -5.49 18.68 -11.46
C LEU A 97 -4.67 18.53 -12.75
N GLU A 98 -4.10 19.63 -13.23
CA GLU A 98 -3.16 19.64 -14.35
C GLU A 98 -1.82 20.22 -13.90
N ILE A 99 -0.74 19.48 -14.18
CA ILE A 99 0.64 19.90 -13.94
C ILE A 99 1.43 19.57 -15.20
N ALA A 100 2.14 20.55 -15.77
CA ALA A 100 2.97 20.38 -16.96
C ALA A 100 2.26 19.62 -18.12
N GLY A 101 0.98 19.94 -18.36
CA GLY A 101 0.16 19.33 -19.41
C GLY A 101 -0.44 17.96 -19.07
N LEU A 102 -0.06 17.35 -17.95
CA LEU A 102 -0.60 16.07 -17.51
C LEU A 102 -1.79 16.27 -16.56
N ARG A 103 -2.95 15.75 -16.95
CA ARG A 103 -4.23 15.89 -16.25
C ARG A 103 -4.57 14.63 -15.46
N ARG A 104 -4.99 14.80 -14.20
CA ARG A 104 -5.45 13.70 -13.33
C ARG A 104 -6.49 14.20 -12.35
N GLU A 105 -7.55 13.43 -12.15
CA GLU A 105 -8.48 13.69 -11.05
C GLU A 105 -7.81 13.42 -9.70
N GLN A 106 -7.88 14.39 -8.80
CA GLN A 106 -7.18 14.39 -7.52
C GLN A 106 -8.13 14.72 -6.38
N GLN A 107 -7.92 14.08 -5.23
CA GLN A 107 -8.56 14.47 -3.98
C GLN A 107 -7.87 15.73 -3.42
N LEU A 108 -8.69 16.74 -3.17
CA LEU A 108 -8.32 18.01 -2.58
C LEU A 108 -8.77 18.02 -1.13
N TYR A 109 -7.93 18.52 -0.24
CA TYR A 109 -8.21 18.65 1.18
C TYR A 109 -8.13 20.11 1.60
N TRP A 110 -8.96 20.53 2.54
CA TRP A 110 -8.80 21.83 3.19
C TRP A 110 -9.33 21.78 4.62
N PHE A 111 -8.82 22.68 5.44
CA PHE A 111 -9.08 22.71 6.87
C PHE A 111 -9.56 24.12 7.24
N PRO A 112 -10.89 24.34 7.28
CA PRO A 112 -11.46 25.66 7.47
C PRO A 112 -10.91 26.36 8.72
N GLY A 113 -10.49 27.61 8.58
CA GLY A 113 -9.92 28.40 9.68
C GLY A 113 -8.43 28.10 9.96
N GLN A 114 -7.79 27.24 9.17
CA GLN A 114 -6.34 26.99 9.21
C GLN A 114 -5.64 27.60 7.99
N SER A 115 -5.86 28.90 7.78
CA SER A 115 -5.42 29.66 6.59
C SER A 115 -3.91 29.91 6.48
N VAL A 116 -3.09 29.44 7.43
CA VAL A 116 -1.63 29.65 7.43
C VAL A 116 -0.94 28.61 6.55
N ARG A 117 -1.25 28.60 5.25
CA ARG A 117 -0.53 27.79 4.26
C ARG A 117 0.16 28.72 3.26
N PRO A 118 1.37 28.38 2.81
CA PRO A 118 2.05 29.16 1.78
C PRO A 118 1.26 29.10 0.47
N LEU A 119 1.22 30.22 -0.26
CA LEU A 119 0.60 30.33 -1.58
C LEU A 119 -0.88 29.90 -1.56
N ASP A 120 -1.40 29.29 -2.64
CA ASP A 120 -2.79 28.79 -2.74
C ASP A 120 -2.99 27.44 -2.04
N GLY A 121 -1.90 26.79 -1.61
CA GLY A 121 -1.94 25.46 -1.00
C GLY A 121 -0.59 24.75 -1.10
N SER A 122 -0.59 23.45 -0.81
CA SER A 122 0.59 22.60 -0.87
C SER A 122 0.28 21.26 -1.53
N ILE A 123 1.27 20.67 -2.20
CA ILE A 123 1.18 19.33 -2.78
C ILE A 123 2.39 18.48 -2.41
N GLY A 124 2.12 17.22 -2.08
CA GLY A 124 3.10 16.18 -1.84
C GLY A 124 3.63 15.50 -3.10
N ILE A 125 4.79 14.86 -2.99
CA ILE A 125 5.43 14.20 -4.14
C ILE A 125 4.61 13.04 -4.69
N MET A 126 3.89 12.31 -3.82
CA MET A 126 3.02 11.21 -4.23
C MET A 126 1.69 11.67 -4.83
N ALA A 127 1.23 12.91 -4.55
CA ALA A 127 0.04 13.49 -5.18
C ALA A 127 0.28 14.04 -6.59
N VAL A 128 1.54 14.31 -6.98
CA VAL A 128 1.86 14.71 -8.35
C VAL A 128 1.52 13.56 -9.31
N PRO A 129 0.93 13.82 -10.48
CA PRO A 129 0.48 12.75 -11.35
C PRO A 129 1.61 12.12 -12.21
N HIS A 130 2.78 12.75 -12.30
CA HIS A 130 3.97 12.24 -12.97
C HIS A 130 4.59 11.04 -12.24
N GLN A 131 5.10 10.08 -13.02
CA GLN A 131 5.79 8.89 -12.51
C GLN A 131 7.19 9.20 -12.01
N LEU A 132 7.92 10.04 -12.75
CA LEU A 132 9.25 10.50 -12.42
C LEU A 132 9.20 11.97 -12.03
N VAL A 133 9.65 12.28 -10.82
CA VAL A 133 9.72 13.65 -10.27
C VAL A 133 11.15 13.94 -9.84
N ARG A 134 11.70 15.07 -10.28
CA ARG A 134 13.05 15.54 -9.92
C ARG A 134 12.95 16.88 -9.23
N LEU A 135 13.30 16.92 -7.95
CA LEU A 135 13.45 18.16 -7.18
C LEU A 135 14.88 18.65 -7.32
N GLN A 136 15.08 19.93 -7.62
CA GLN A 136 16.40 20.52 -7.86
C GLN A 136 16.61 21.75 -6.97
N THR A 137 17.86 22.01 -6.55
CA THR A 137 18.22 23.19 -5.77
C THR A 137 18.85 24.31 -6.60
N GLY A 138 19.03 24.11 -7.91
CA GLY A 138 19.65 25.07 -8.84
C GLY A 138 21.18 24.96 -8.97
N SER A 139 21.82 24.07 -8.22
CA SER A 139 23.26 23.76 -8.38
C SER A 139 23.48 22.62 -9.37
N PRO A 140 24.57 22.63 -10.16
CA PRO A 140 24.87 21.56 -11.12
C PRO A 140 24.92 20.19 -10.43
N GLY A 141 24.36 19.19 -11.12
CA GLY A 141 24.07 17.87 -10.58
C GLY A 141 25.29 17.17 -9.97
N ALA A 142 25.18 16.74 -8.73
CA ALA A 142 26.17 15.89 -8.09
C ALA A 142 26.20 14.50 -8.78
N PRO A 143 27.40 13.95 -9.07
CA PRO A 143 27.53 12.71 -9.83
C PRO A 143 27.13 11.45 -9.05
N LEU A 144 27.01 11.55 -7.72
CA LEU A 144 26.73 10.39 -6.86
C LEU A 144 25.27 10.40 -6.38
N ALA A 145 24.60 9.26 -6.54
CA ALA A 145 23.23 9.05 -6.08
C ALA A 145 23.18 8.00 -4.95
N LEU A 146 22.65 8.38 -3.78
CA LEU A 146 22.16 7.43 -2.78
C LEU A 146 20.78 6.95 -3.22
N ARG A 147 20.71 5.74 -3.78
CA ARG A 147 19.45 5.11 -4.20
C ARG A 147 18.86 4.28 -3.07
N MET A 148 17.57 4.42 -2.88
CA MET A 148 16.80 3.82 -1.80
C MET A 148 15.48 3.27 -2.38
N PRO A 149 14.98 2.11 -1.92
CA PRO A 149 13.61 1.72 -2.20
C PRO A 149 12.63 2.79 -1.69
N LEU A 150 11.69 3.19 -2.52
CA LEU A 150 10.61 4.09 -2.14
C LEU A 150 9.56 3.32 -1.34
N ALA A 151 9.10 3.92 -0.26
CA ALA A 151 7.91 3.52 0.46
C ALA A 151 7.01 4.73 0.68
N GLY A 152 5.70 4.50 0.69
CA GLY A 152 4.70 5.55 0.81
C GLY A 152 3.73 5.55 -0.38
N ASP A 153 2.73 6.39 -0.26
CA ASP A 153 1.65 6.62 -1.22
C ASP A 153 1.06 8.02 -0.96
N VAL A 154 -0.03 8.38 -1.63
CA VAL A 154 -0.68 9.69 -1.45
C VAL A 154 -1.24 9.92 -0.04
N ASP A 155 -1.52 8.85 0.71
CA ASP A 155 -2.07 8.90 2.08
C ASP A 155 -0.98 8.87 3.15
N SER A 156 0.27 8.78 2.71
CA SER A 156 1.45 8.74 3.57
C SER A 156 2.53 9.64 2.99
N THR A 157 3.67 9.71 3.65
CA THR A 157 4.81 10.48 3.17
C THR A 157 5.67 9.56 2.32
N ALA A 158 6.27 10.07 1.24
CA ALA A 158 7.33 9.40 0.52
C ALA A 158 8.62 9.28 1.38
N TYR A 159 9.08 8.05 1.53
CA TYR A 159 10.32 7.69 2.23
C TYR A 159 11.24 6.88 1.33
N GLY A 160 12.53 7.18 1.37
CA GLY A 160 13.57 6.24 0.96
C GLY A 160 13.91 5.31 2.11
N LEU A 161 13.98 4.00 1.87
CA LEU A 161 14.36 3.02 2.89
C LEU A 161 15.85 2.70 2.85
N VAL A 162 16.53 2.78 3.99
CA VAL A 162 17.94 2.43 4.16
C VAL A 162 18.07 1.46 5.34
N ASN A 163 18.94 0.47 5.22
CA ASN A 163 19.28 -0.37 6.37
C ASN A 163 20.45 0.25 7.13
N VAL A 164 20.29 0.45 8.43
CA VAL A 164 21.34 0.95 9.33
C VAL A 164 21.51 -0.07 10.44
N ALA A 165 22.66 -0.73 10.48
CA ALA A 165 22.88 -1.93 11.30
C ALA A 165 21.73 -2.95 11.08
N ASP A 166 21.08 -3.39 12.16
CA ASP A 166 19.95 -4.33 12.09
C ASP A 166 18.58 -3.66 11.91
N ALA A 167 18.51 -2.33 11.78
CA ALA A 167 17.27 -1.56 11.68
C ALA A 167 17.01 -1.02 10.26
N GLN A 168 15.74 -0.76 9.96
CA GLN A 168 15.33 -0.07 8.73
C GLN A 168 14.96 1.38 9.03
N LEU A 169 15.64 2.29 8.34
CA LEU A 169 15.48 3.72 8.39
C LEU A 169 14.69 4.22 7.18
N ALA A 170 13.55 4.86 7.42
CA ALA A 170 12.84 5.70 6.47
C ALA A 170 13.44 7.11 6.48
N VAL A 171 13.96 7.53 5.34
CA VAL A 171 14.56 8.84 5.10
C VAL A 171 13.59 9.65 4.25
N THR A 172 13.29 10.87 4.65
CA THR A 172 12.51 11.82 3.83
C THR A 172 13.18 13.18 3.83
N LEU A 173 12.81 14.02 2.88
CA LEU A 173 13.22 15.43 2.81
C LEU A 173 12.03 16.28 3.21
N ASN A 174 12.20 17.28 4.07
CA ASN A 174 11.20 18.32 4.26
C ASN A 174 11.84 19.68 3.92
N PRO A 175 11.61 20.19 2.70
CA PRO A 175 12.22 21.42 2.27
C PRO A 175 11.59 22.64 2.95
N SER A 176 10.52 22.53 3.74
CA SER A 176 9.98 23.65 4.51
C SER A 176 10.68 23.84 5.85
N ILE A 177 11.44 22.84 6.31
CA ILE A 177 12.18 22.88 7.58
C ILE A 177 13.60 23.40 7.33
N ARG A 178 14.06 24.34 8.16
CA ARG A 178 15.40 24.94 8.12
C ARG A 178 16.12 24.70 9.46
N THR A 179 16.52 23.46 9.72
CA THR A 179 17.26 23.08 10.93
C THR A 179 18.68 22.64 10.59
N SER A 180 19.65 22.96 11.44
CA SER A 180 21.07 22.56 11.27
C SER A 180 21.35 21.08 11.56
N VAL A 181 20.39 20.35 12.14
CA VAL A 181 20.51 18.90 12.40
C VAL A 181 19.21 18.15 12.01
N PRO A 182 19.31 16.91 11.48
CA PRO A 182 18.14 16.19 10.99
C PRO A 182 17.14 15.90 12.10
N LEU A 183 15.85 15.88 11.76
CA LEU A 183 14.81 15.58 12.71
C LEU A 183 14.58 14.07 12.79
N ILE A 184 14.38 13.56 14.01
CA ILE A 184 14.07 12.16 14.24
C ILE A 184 12.98 11.98 15.30
N ALA A 185 12.13 10.97 15.12
CA ALA A 185 11.08 10.61 16.08
C ALA A 185 11.64 10.24 17.46
N SER A 186 10.84 10.40 18.52
CA SER A 186 11.32 10.29 19.91
C SER A 186 11.84 8.89 20.23
N THR A 187 11.03 7.86 19.96
CA THR A 187 11.39 6.46 20.16
C THR A 187 12.70 6.13 19.48
N THR A 188 12.89 6.65 18.27
CA THR A 188 14.11 6.33 17.56
C THR A 188 15.32 7.15 17.98
N GLY A 189 15.13 8.39 18.44
CA GLY A 189 16.21 9.11 19.09
C GLY A 189 16.82 8.28 20.22
N PHE A 190 15.98 7.65 21.05
CA PHE A 190 16.44 6.75 22.11
C PHE A 190 17.06 5.45 21.58
N ASP A 191 16.48 4.81 20.55
CA ASP A 191 17.06 3.59 19.97
C ASP A 191 18.43 3.86 19.34
N LEU A 192 18.58 4.95 18.57
CA LEU A 192 19.88 5.36 18.01
C LEU A 192 20.87 5.76 19.09
N ALA A 193 20.43 6.45 20.15
CA ALA A 193 21.28 6.74 21.29
C ALA A 193 21.85 5.44 21.90
N SER A 194 21.02 4.39 22.03
CA SER A 194 21.48 3.10 22.55
C SER A 194 22.42 2.37 21.59
N VAL A 195 22.10 2.32 20.29
CA VAL A 195 22.86 1.54 19.30
C VAL A 195 24.16 2.23 18.91
N MET A 196 24.16 3.56 18.83
CA MET A 196 25.29 4.38 18.35
C MET A 196 26.03 5.11 19.48
N GLN A 197 25.77 4.69 20.73
CA GLN A 197 26.34 5.28 21.94
C GLN A 197 26.12 6.80 22.01
N GLY A 198 24.95 7.26 21.57
CA GLY A 198 24.60 8.67 21.58
C GLY A 198 24.12 9.18 22.95
N ARG A 199 24.20 10.49 23.13
CA ARG A 199 23.72 11.21 24.33
C ARG A 199 22.91 12.44 23.94
N PHE A 200 21.88 12.72 24.72
CA PHE A 200 21.10 13.95 24.56
C PHE A 200 21.81 15.12 25.27
N GLU A 201 22.06 16.20 24.55
CA GLU A 201 22.75 17.40 25.02
C GLU A 201 21.88 18.66 24.89
N GLY A 202 22.24 19.70 25.66
CA GLY A 202 21.61 21.02 25.60
C GLY A 202 20.19 21.08 26.16
N GLU A 203 19.60 22.27 26.13
CA GLU A 203 18.20 22.50 26.47
C GLU A 203 17.29 22.05 25.31
N PRO A 204 16.10 21.48 25.57
CA PRO A 204 15.10 21.24 24.53
C PRO A 204 14.66 22.54 23.86
N TRP A 205 14.31 22.48 22.57
CA TRP A 205 13.72 23.59 21.83
C TRP A 205 12.58 23.13 20.94
N ASP A 206 11.71 24.04 20.52
CA ASP A 206 10.60 23.71 19.64
C ASP A 206 10.98 23.88 18.17
N VAL A 207 10.61 22.89 17.36
CA VAL A 207 10.69 22.95 15.89
C VAL A 207 9.27 22.91 15.33
N VAL A 208 8.95 23.86 14.45
CA VAL A 208 7.71 23.83 13.68
C VAL A 208 7.89 22.79 12.56
N VAL A 209 7.14 21.70 12.63
CA VAL A 209 7.22 20.62 11.62
C VAL A 209 6.16 20.74 10.54
N MET A 210 5.05 21.41 10.86
CA MET A 210 4.01 21.84 9.93
C MET A 210 3.25 23.03 10.56
N PRO A 211 2.52 23.85 9.78
CA PRO A 211 1.75 24.96 10.33
C PRO A 211 0.86 24.53 11.50
N GLY A 212 0.98 25.21 12.63
CA GLY A 212 0.24 24.90 13.86
C GLY A 212 0.77 23.72 14.69
N VAL A 213 1.77 22.96 14.20
CA VAL A 213 2.35 21.82 14.94
C VAL A 213 3.80 22.10 15.29
N ARG A 214 4.07 22.11 16.60
CA ARG A 214 5.42 22.20 17.16
C ARG A 214 5.81 20.88 17.78
N HIS A 215 7.07 20.52 17.63
CA HIS A 215 7.66 19.41 18.34
C HIS A 215 8.80 19.94 19.19
N THR A 216 8.71 19.68 20.50
CA THR A 216 9.85 19.84 21.38
C THR A 216 10.86 18.75 21.04
N VAL A 217 12.04 19.17 20.62
CA VAL A 217 13.17 18.32 20.26
C VAL A 217 14.34 18.62 21.19
N ARG A 218 15.28 17.71 21.24
CA ARG A 218 16.55 17.87 21.94
C ARG A 218 17.67 17.32 21.07
N ARG A 219 18.87 17.90 21.21
CA ARG A 219 20.01 17.51 20.42
C ARG A 219 20.48 16.15 20.90
N LEU A 220 20.54 15.18 20.00
CA LEU A 220 21.13 13.87 20.20
C LEU A 220 22.48 13.87 19.48
N VAL A 221 23.58 13.81 20.23
CA VAL A 221 24.93 13.65 19.69
C VAL A 221 25.24 12.15 19.64
N LEU A 222 25.75 11.67 18.51
CA LEU A 222 26.10 10.27 18.30
C LEU A 222 27.62 10.12 18.36
N ASP A 223 28.12 9.21 19.20
CA ASP A 223 29.55 8.94 19.28
C ASP A 223 30.06 8.24 18.01
N THR A 224 29.21 7.41 17.40
CA THR A 224 29.39 6.91 16.02
C THR A 224 28.44 7.66 15.08
N PRO A 225 28.93 8.44 14.11
CA PRO A 225 28.06 9.17 13.18
C PRO A 225 27.14 8.24 12.38
N LEU A 226 25.87 8.64 12.22
CA LEU A 226 24.91 7.93 11.38
C LEU A 226 25.31 8.09 9.91
N GLN A 227 25.70 6.97 9.28
CA GLN A 227 26.11 6.92 7.88
C GLN A 227 24.95 6.51 6.98
N LEU A 228 24.62 7.34 5.98
CA LEU A 228 23.67 7.04 4.90
C LEU A 228 24.37 7.23 3.56
N GLY A 229 24.94 6.13 3.04
CA GLY A 229 25.86 6.20 1.91
C GLY A 229 27.08 7.05 2.27
N ARG A 230 27.22 8.23 1.65
CA ARG A 230 28.29 9.21 1.97
C ARG A 230 27.84 10.33 2.91
N LEU A 231 26.55 10.39 3.26
CA LEU A 231 26.03 11.37 4.20
C LEU A 231 26.37 10.90 5.62
N SER A 232 26.88 11.80 6.44
CA SER A 232 27.34 11.48 7.80
C SER A 232 26.77 12.48 8.80
N PHE A 233 26.02 11.98 9.79
CA PHE A 233 25.39 12.82 10.80
C PHE A 233 25.93 12.50 12.20
N GLY A 234 26.73 13.39 12.76
CA GLY A 234 27.22 13.27 14.15
C GLY A 234 26.22 13.79 15.19
N ALA A 235 25.16 14.49 14.77
CA ALA A 235 24.11 14.98 15.66
C ALA A 235 22.76 15.03 14.94
N LEU A 236 21.69 14.83 15.72
CA LEU A 236 20.29 14.83 15.30
C LEU A 236 19.46 15.71 16.26
N ALA A 237 18.31 16.19 15.81
CA ALA A 237 17.26 16.75 16.67
C ALA A 237 16.18 15.69 16.89
N ALA A 238 16.26 15.01 18.03
CA ALA A 238 15.33 13.96 18.40
C ALA A 238 14.15 14.55 19.19
N ARG A 239 12.91 14.21 18.79
CA ARG A 239 11.71 14.59 19.55
C ARG A 239 11.87 14.14 21.00
N PHE A 240 11.70 15.07 21.92
CA PHE A 240 11.98 14.85 23.33
C PHE A 240 10.67 14.88 24.14
N ASP A 241 10.40 13.80 24.85
CA ASP A 241 9.32 13.72 25.83
C ASP A 241 9.94 13.34 27.19
N ALA A 242 9.92 14.28 28.13
CA ALA A 242 10.49 14.10 29.46
C ALA A 242 9.83 12.96 30.25
N ALA A 243 8.55 12.66 30.01
CA ALA A 243 7.85 11.55 30.65
C ALA A 243 8.26 10.21 30.03
N GLN A 244 8.54 10.18 28.72
CA GLN A 244 9.04 9.00 28.01
C GLN A 244 10.48 8.67 28.40
N ALA A 245 11.33 9.69 28.57
CA ALA A 245 12.72 9.55 29.03
C ALA A 245 12.83 8.88 30.41
N ARG A 246 11.86 9.10 31.30
CA ARG A 246 11.82 8.48 32.64
C ARG A 246 11.33 7.02 32.63
N ARG A 247 10.64 6.58 31.57
CA ARG A 247 10.00 5.26 31.48
C ARG A 247 10.76 4.27 30.60
N SER A 248 11.73 4.75 29.82
CA SER A 248 12.48 3.95 28.85
C SER A 248 13.73 3.34 29.48
N GLY A 249 13.57 2.23 30.19
CA GLY A 249 14.61 1.21 30.22
C GLY A 249 14.69 0.54 28.84
N PRO A 250 15.86 0.02 28.41
CA PRO A 250 16.03 -0.59 27.10
C PRO A 250 15.16 -1.84 26.99
N LYS A 251 13.98 -1.72 26.39
CA LYS A 251 13.18 -2.87 25.96
C LYS A 251 13.13 -2.87 24.44
N PRO A 252 13.83 -3.80 23.76
CA PRO A 252 13.82 -3.88 22.31
C PRO A 252 12.43 -4.31 21.86
N ARG A 253 11.62 -3.36 21.40
CA ARG A 253 10.41 -3.65 20.61
C ARG A 253 10.84 -3.84 19.17
N GLY A 254 10.20 -4.80 18.47
CA GLY A 254 10.58 -5.22 17.11
C GLY A 254 10.81 -4.06 16.15
N LYS A 255 11.75 -4.26 15.21
CA LYS A 255 12.38 -3.25 14.33
C LYS A 255 11.44 -2.08 14.01
N PRO A 256 11.54 -0.94 14.71
CA PRO A 256 10.74 0.22 14.39
C PRO A 256 11.18 0.76 13.04
N LEU A 257 10.21 1.14 12.20
CA LEU A 257 10.50 2.02 11.08
C LEU A 257 10.93 3.35 11.68
N VAL A 258 12.21 3.67 11.53
CA VAL A 258 12.78 4.92 12.01
C VAL A 258 12.51 6.00 10.99
N VAL A 259 11.99 7.16 11.37
CA VAL A 259 11.83 8.27 10.42
C VAL A 259 12.90 9.33 10.66
N LEU A 260 13.79 9.52 9.69
CA LEU A 260 14.76 10.61 9.61
C LEU A 260 14.27 11.62 8.56
N THR A 261 14.05 12.86 8.99
CA THR A 261 13.68 13.95 8.09
C THR A 261 14.88 14.88 7.89
N LEU A 262 15.38 14.91 6.66
CA LEU A 262 16.38 15.87 6.23
C LEU A 262 15.72 17.24 6.04
N SER A 263 16.31 18.28 6.63
CA SER A 263 15.89 19.66 6.41
C SER A 263 16.45 20.19 5.09
N ARG A 264 15.94 21.34 4.62
CA ARG A 264 16.56 22.01 3.47
C ARG A 264 18.01 22.41 3.75
N THR A 265 18.28 22.94 4.94
CA THR A 265 19.64 23.33 5.35
C THR A 265 20.61 22.15 5.26
N GLN A 266 20.23 20.97 5.72
CA GLN A 266 21.08 19.77 5.59
C GLN A 266 21.22 19.32 4.15
N PHE A 267 20.14 19.36 3.37
CA PHE A 267 20.21 19.00 1.97
C PHE A 267 21.28 19.83 1.26
N ASP A 268 21.31 21.15 1.51
CA ASP A 268 22.32 22.06 0.96
C ASP A 268 23.72 21.82 1.57
N GLU A 269 23.84 21.70 2.91
CA GLU A 269 25.11 21.48 3.61
C GLU A 269 25.81 20.17 3.21
N GLN A 270 25.03 19.15 2.84
CA GLN A 270 25.53 17.87 2.34
C GLN A 270 25.88 17.90 0.84
N GLY A 271 25.77 19.08 0.20
CA GLY A 271 26.02 19.27 -1.22
C GLY A 271 25.03 18.49 -2.08
N CYS A 272 23.79 18.31 -1.62
CA CYS A 272 22.76 17.67 -2.41
C CYS A 272 22.21 18.65 -3.45
N SER A 273 22.20 18.21 -4.72
CA SER A 273 21.73 19.02 -5.85
C SER A 273 20.31 18.64 -6.27
N SER A 274 19.92 17.37 -6.08
CA SER A 274 18.59 16.90 -6.48
C SER A 274 18.09 15.68 -5.72
N LEU A 275 16.76 15.59 -5.58
CA LEU A 275 16.05 14.39 -5.16
C LEU A 275 15.22 13.87 -6.33
N VAL A 276 15.42 12.62 -6.72
CA VAL A 276 14.65 11.95 -7.77
C VAL A 276 13.74 10.92 -7.12
N VAL A 277 12.45 10.95 -7.46
CA VAL A 277 11.47 9.93 -7.08
C VAL A 277 10.90 9.32 -8.34
N ASP A 278 11.10 8.01 -8.48
CA ASP A 278 10.54 7.18 -9.52
C ASP A 278 9.48 6.27 -8.89
N LYS A 279 8.21 6.61 -9.12
CA LYS A 279 7.06 5.89 -8.55
C LYS A 279 6.84 4.55 -9.25
N GLN A 280 7.21 4.44 -10.52
CA GLN A 280 7.05 3.21 -11.28
C GLN A 280 8.07 2.16 -10.85
N GLN A 281 9.32 2.57 -10.64
CA GLN A 281 10.37 1.69 -10.12
C GLN A 281 10.36 1.57 -8.59
N MET A 282 9.46 2.28 -7.90
CA MET A 282 9.43 2.39 -6.45
C MET A 282 10.83 2.69 -5.89
N SER A 283 11.46 3.76 -6.40
CA SER A 283 12.79 4.17 -5.99
C SER A 283 12.89 5.67 -5.70
N MET A 284 13.76 6.02 -4.76
CA MET A 284 14.13 7.39 -4.39
C MET A 284 15.64 7.52 -4.47
N ALA A 285 16.15 8.58 -5.08
CA ALA A 285 17.57 8.85 -5.21
C ALA A 285 17.92 10.26 -4.74
N LEU A 286 18.82 10.37 -3.77
CA LEU A 286 19.42 11.62 -3.34
C LEU A 286 20.75 11.81 -4.07
N HIS A 287 20.87 12.87 -4.86
CA HIS A 287 22.10 13.21 -5.56
C HIS A 287 22.89 14.23 -4.76
N CYS A 288 24.03 13.81 -4.20
CA CYS A 288 24.85 14.65 -3.32
C CYS A 288 26.33 14.50 -3.65
N THR A 289 27.10 15.58 -3.53
CA THR A 289 28.55 15.55 -3.81
C THR A 289 29.35 14.82 -2.73
N GLY A 290 28.72 14.49 -1.59
CA GLY A 290 29.40 14.00 -0.39
C GLY A 290 29.93 15.16 0.45
N PRO A 291 30.46 14.89 1.66
CA PRO A 291 30.74 15.93 2.63
C PRO A 291 31.79 16.90 2.08
N GLY A 292 31.36 18.14 1.82
CA GLY A 292 32.26 19.26 2.03
C GLY A 292 32.66 19.21 3.49
N SER A 293 33.96 19.07 3.77
CA SER A 293 34.49 19.07 5.14
C SER A 293 34.13 20.40 5.83
N LEU A 294 33.00 20.45 6.53
CA LEU A 294 32.65 21.54 7.44
C LEU A 294 32.89 21.06 8.88
N SER A 295 34.16 21.07 9.26
CA SER A 295 34.55 21.07 10.67
C SER A 295 34.02 22.34 11.34
N HIS A 296 33.14 22.18 12.33
CA HIS A 296 32.71 23.22 13.29
C HIS A 296 31.88 24.40 12.76
N ALA A 297 30.62 24.19 12.39
CA ALA A 297 29.64 25.28 12.37
C ALA A 297 29.16 25.60 13.79
N LYS A 298 29.56 26.78 14.29
CA LYS A 298 29.15 27.37 15.57
C LYS A 298 27.66 27.74 15.49
N VAL A 299 26.86 27.28 16.46
CA VAL A 299 25.42 27.60 16.56
C VAL A 299 25.26 29.11 16.85
N ALA A 300 24.76 29.87 15.89
CA ALA A 300 24.29 31.24 16.11
C ALA A 300 22.77 31.22 16.36
N GLY A 301 22.33 32.02 17.34
CA GLY A 301 20.97 32.06 17.86
C GLY A 301 19.92 32.57 16.88
N ALA A 302 18.66 32.24 17.21
CA ALA A 302 17.45 32.51 16.45
C ALA A 302 17.28 34.00 16.07
N ALA A 303 16.91 34.24 14.81
CA ALA A 303 16.47 35.55 14.32
C ALA A 303 15.09 35.44 13.63
N SER A 304 14.33 36.51 13.82
CA SER A 304 12.89 36.72 13.60
C SER A 304 12.44 36.75 12.13
N ALA A 305 11.15 36.45 11.91
CA ALA A 305 10.49 36.44 10.60
C ALA A 305 10.24 37.84 10.00
N PRO A 306 10.22 38.01 8.66
CA PRO A 306 9.77 39.23 8.01
C PRO A 306 8.30 39.17 7.55
N ALA A 307 7.74 40.38 7.38
CA ALA A 307 6.33 40.73 7.26
C ALA A 307 5.72 40.57 5.85
N GLU A 308 4.39 40.46 5.83
CA GLU A 308 3.49 40.34 4.68
C GLU A 308 3.44 41.59 3.78
N ALA A 309 3.26 41.38 2.47
CA ALA A 309 2.89 42.42 1.50
C ALA A 309 1.63 41.99 0.71
N SER A 310 0.65 42.90 0.64
CA SER A 310 -0.62 42.75 -0.09
C SER A 310 -0.48 42.87 -1.62
N PRO A 311 -1.31 42.17 -2.41
CA PRO A 311 -1.32 42.25 -3.86
C PRO A 311 -2.39 43.21 -4.42
N SER A 312 -2.16 43.70 -5.64
CA SER A 312 -3.12 44.45 -6.45
C SER A 312 -3.64 43.59 -7.61
N ASN A 313 -4.94 43.72 -7.87
CA ASN A 313 -5.72 42.98 -8.87
C ASN A 313 -5.55 43.54 -10.29
N SER A 314 -5.68 42.69 -11.30
CA SER A 314 -6.51 42.98 -12.49
C SER A 314 -6.85 41.72 -13.26
N SER A 315 -8.14 41.54 -13.50
CA SER A 315 -8.79 40.45 -14.22
C SER A 315 -8.71 40.62 -15.74
N GLN A 316 -8.84 39.54 -16.50
CA GLN A 316 -9.71 39.51 -17.69
C GLN A 316 -10.06 38.08 -18.11
N THR A 317 -11.35 37.90 -18.39
CA THR A 317 -12.08 36.66 -18.67
C THR A 317 -12.25 36.47 -20.18
N LEU A 318 -12.16 35.25 -20.69
CA LEU A 318 -12.73 34.86 -21.99
C LEU A 318 -13.31 33.45 -21.89
N VAL A 319 -14.62 33.37 -22.14
CA VAL A 319 -15.44 32.15 -22.12
C VAL A 319 -15.57 31.64 -23.56
N ALA A 320 -15.36 30.34 -23.78
CA ALA A 320 -15.84 29.65 -24.97
C ALA A 320 -16.31 28.24 -24.58
N THR A 321 -17.59 27.98 -24.81
CA THR A 321 -18.30 26.72 -24.57
C THR A 321 -18.24 25.86 -25.82
N HIS A 322 -17.82 24.59 -25.72
CA HIS A 322 -18.11 23.58 -26.73
C HIS A 322 -18.54 22.26 -26.06
N GLN A 323 -19.76 21.83 -26.40
CA GLN A 323 -20.34 20.51 -26.12
C GLN A 323 -19.75 19.48 -27.08
N LEU A 324 -19.47 18.26 -26.59
CA LEU A 324 -19.29 17.07 -27.42
C LEU A 324 -20.01 15.88 -26.78
N GLU A 325 -20.96 15.33 -27.53
CA GLU A 325 -21.71 14.11 -27.25
C GLU A 325 -20.99 12.88 -27.83
N GLY A 326 -21.10 11.76 -27.10
CA GLY A 326 -21.33 10.41 -27.61
C GLY A 326 -20.31 9.76 -28.56
N LEU A 327 -19.43 8.90 -28.02
CA LEU A 327 -18.76 7.84 -28.79
C LEU A 327 -19.01 6.47 -28.16
N ALA A 328 -19.60 5.57 -28.95
CA ALA A 328 -19.83 4.17 -28.62
C ALA A 328 -18.54 3.35 -28.74
N ALA A 329 -18.36 2.37 -27.84
CA ALA A 329 -17.16 1.54 -27.76
C ALA A 329 -17.12 0.46 -28.86
N VAL A 330 -15.97 0.36 -29.54
CA VAL A 330 -15.63 -0.70 -30.50
C VAL A 330 -14.92 -1.84 -29.75
N PRO A 331 -15.28 -3.13 -29.98
CA PRO A 331 -14.62 -4.26 -29.32
C PRO A 331 -13.18 -4.48 -29.85
N LEU A 332 -12.23 -4.70 -28.94
CA LEU A 332 -10.84 -5.04 -29.26
C LEU A 332 -10.72 -6.52 -29.72
N PRO A 333 -9.88 -6.85 -30.71
CA PRO A 333 -9.71 -8.23 -31.18
C PRO A 333 -8.77 -9.06 -30.29
N GLY A 334 -9.25 -10.24 -29.87
CA GLY A 334 -8.53 -11.50 -30.13
C GLY A 334 -7.67 -12.18 -29.06
N VAL A 335 -7.79 -11.86 -27.76
CA VAL A 335 -7.23 -12.78 -26.73
C VAL A 335 -8.20 -13.96 -26.58
N PRO A 336 -7.79 -15.22 -26.86
CA PRO A 336 -8.67 -16.37 -26.71
C PRO A 336 -9.12 -16.46 -25.26
N GLY A 337 -10.45 -16.39 -25.07
CA GLY A 337 -11.06 -16.54 -23.75
C GLY A 337 -10.79 -17.92 -23.15
N PRO A 338 -10.92 -18.07 -21.82
CA PRO A 338 -10.75 -19.35 -21.15
C PRO A 338 -11.72 -20.39 -21.74
N ALA A 339 -11.17 -21.50 -22.24
CA ALA A 339 -11.95 -22.57 -22.84
C ALA A 339 -12.59 -23.46 -21.77
N MET A 340 -13.84 -23.85 -21.99
CA MET A 340 -14.49 -24.90 -21.22
C MET A 340 -13.84 -26.24 -21.54
N ALA A 341 -13.36 -26.94 -20.51
CA ALA A 341 -12.81 -28.28 -20.66
C ALA A 341 -13.93 -29.32 -20.87
N PRO A 342 -13.62 -30.48 -21.46
CA PRO A 342 -14.58 -31.57 -21.67
C PRO A 342 -15.26 -32.06 -20.38
N ASP A 343 -14.62 -31.87 -19.23
CA ASP A 343 -15.13 -32.21 -17.90
C ASP A 343 -16.03 -31.13 -17.28
N GLY A 344 -16.32 -30.06 -18.04
CA GLY A 344 -17.20 -28.96 -17.66
C GLY A 344 -16.55 -27.93 -16.73
N PHE A 345 -15.24 -27.99 -16.52
CA PHE A 345 -14.51 -26.95 -15.80
C PHE A 345 -14.14 -25.79 -16.72
N ILE A 346 -14.29 -24.57 -16.22
CA ILE A 346 -13.63 -23.41 -16.80
C ILE A 346 -12.19 -23.38 -16.33
N ASN A 347 -11.25 -23.48 -17.28
CA ASN A 347 -9.82 -23.42 -16.99
C ASN A 347 -9.33 -21.96 -16.95
N LEU A 348 -8.72 -21.59 -15.84
CA LEU A 348 -8.11 -20.30 -15.59
C LEU A 348 -6.61 -20.50 -15.35
N GLN A 349 -5.77 -19.53 -15.71
CA GLN A 349 -4.37 -19.51 -15.29
C GLN A 349 -4.20 -18.54 -14.12
N VAL A 350 -3.24 -18.84 -13.24
CA VAL A 350 -2.78 -17.84 -12.28
C VAL A 350 -2.16 -16.66 -13.02
N ASP A 351 -2.30 -15.45 -12.48
CA ASP A 351 -1.81 -14.17 -13.03
C ASP A 351 -2.51 -13.69 -14.31
N GLN A 352 -3.41 -14.50 -14.88
CA GLN A 352 -4.31 -14.00 -15.90
C GLN A 352 -5.40 -13.14 -15.29
N SER A 353 -5.73 -12.07 -16.01
CA SER A 353 -6.93 -11.31 -15.76
C SER A 353 -8.16 -12.05 -16.28
N VAL A 354 -9.31 -11.64 -15.78
CA VAL A 354 -10.61 -12.03 -16.30
C VAL A 354 -11.28 -10.78 -16.85
N HIS A 355 -11.62 -10.83 -18.13
CA HIS A 355 -12.51 -9.86 -18.74
C HIS A 355 -13.94 -10.10 -18.24
N VAL A 356 -14.52 -9.08 -17.63
CA VAL A 356 -15.89 -9.11 -17.16
C VAL A 356 -16.62 -7.87 -17.63
N THR A 357 -17.94 -7.96 -17.78
CA THR A 357 -18.80 -6.80 -18.02
C THR A 357 -19.56 -6.50 -16.75
N ILE A 358 -19.44 -5.26 -16.27
CA ILE A 358 -20.12 -4.76 -15.07
C ILE A 358 -20.95 -3.57 -15.50
N ALA A 359 -22.25 -3.57 -15.18
CA ALA A 359 -23.17 -2.50 -15.59
C ALA A 359 -23.09 -2.17 -17.11
N GLY A 360 -22.86 -3.19 -17.95
CA GLY A 360 -22.70 -3.03 -19.40
C GLY A 360 -21.32 -2.58 -19.88
N ILE A 361 -20.39 -2.25 -18.98
CA ILE A 361 -19.05 -1.75 -19.31
C ILE A 361 -18.01 -2.85 -19.11
N PRO A 362 -17.12 -3.11 -20.08
CA PRO A 362 -16.06 -4.09 -19.93
C PRO A 362 -14.98 -3.58 -18.97
N VAL A 363 -14.56 -4.45 -18.06
CA VAL A 363 -13.45 -4.22 -17.14
C VAL A 363 -12.58 -5.46 -17.04
N GLU A 364 -11.32 -5.25 -16.71
CA GLU A 364 -10.32 -6.30 -16.55
C GLU A 364 -9.97 -6.44 -15.07
N LEU A 365 -10.16 -7.63 -14.50
CA LEU A 365 -9.97 -7.90 -13.08
C LEU A 365 -8.92 -8.99 -12.86
N ALA A 366 -8.04 -8.79 -11.88
CA ALA A 366 -7.13 -9.84 -11.42
C ALA A 366 -7.91 -10.97 -10.73
N LEU A 367 -7.49 -12.22 -10.92
CA LEU A 367 -7.96 -13.32 -10.08
C LEU A 367 -7.39 -13.17 -8.67
N ASN A 368 -8.28 -13.09 -7.68
CA ASN A 368 -7.92 -13.07 -6.27
C ASN A 368 -8.34 -14.38 -5.62
N THR A 369 -7.38 -15.06 -5.01
CA THR A 369 -7.63 -16.23 -4.17
C THR A 369 -7.18 -15.91 -2.76
N GLY A 370 -8.11 -15.71 -1.83
CA GLY A 370 -7.78 -15.64 -0.41
C GLY A 370 -7.54 -14.28 0.25
N ASP A 371 -7.77 -13.14 -0.42
CA ASP A 371 -7.83 -11.83 0.25
C ASP A 371 -9.28 -11.50 0.71
N LEU A 372 -9.77 -10.33 0.31
CA LEU A 372 -11.12 -9.86 0.55
C LEU A 372 -12.07 -10.61 -0.40
N PRO A 373 -13.24 -11.04 0.09
CA PRO A 373 -14.25 -11.73 -0.71
C PRO A 373 -14.94 -10.79 -1.69
N GLY A 374 -15.51 -11.34 -2.76
CA GLY A 374 -16.31 -10.59 -3.73
C GLY A 374 -15.52 -10.09 -4.94
N ILE A 375 -16.07 -9.04 -5.55
CA ILE A 375 -15.40 -8.24 -6.58
C ILE A 375 -14.95 -6.94 -5.93
N LEU A 376 -13.66 -6.64 -6.02
CA LEU A 376 -13.05 -5.43 -5.48
C LEU A 376 -12.62 -4.55 -6.63
N LEU A 377 -13.14 -3.34 -6.72
CA LEU A 377 -12.71 -2.37 -7.72
C LEU A 377 -11.79 -1.33 -7.10
N ASN A 378 -10.87 -0.81 -7.92
CA ASN A 378 -10.22 0.44 -7.61
C ASN A 378 -11.21 1.61 -7.82
N GLU A 379 -10.89 2.77 -7.23
CA GLU A 379 -11.83 3.90 -7.21
C GLU A 379 -12.11 4.43 -8.63
N VAL A 380 -11.09 4.46 -9.49
CA VAL A 380 -11.20 4.88 -10.91
C VAL A 380 -12.18 3.99 -11.68
N ALA A 381 -12.08 2.68 -11.52
CA ALA A 381 -12.98 1.73 -12.18
C ALA A 381 -14.41 1.87 -11.65
N ALA A 382 -14.60 2.02 -10.35
CA ALA A 382 -15.92 2.23 -9.76
C ALA A 382 -16.58 3.54 -10.24
N MET A 383 -15.79 4.60 -10.43
CA MET A 383 -16.24 5.89 -10.98
C MET A 383 -16.60 5.77 -12.46
N ARG A 384 -15.75 5.13 -13.28
CA ARG A 384 -16.04 4.85 -14.70
C ARG A 384 -17.32 4.03 -14.88
N LEU A 385 -17.62 3.15 -13.93
CA LEU A 385 -18.83 2.33 -13.90
C LEU A 385 -20.05 3.07 -13.32
N GLU A 386 -19.90 4.34 -12.92
CA GLU A 386 -20.95 5.17 -12.33
C GLU A 386 -21.63 4.54 -11.10
N LEU A 387 -20.92 3.68 -10.37
CA LEU A 387 -21.48 2.94 -9.23
C LEU A 387 -21.79 3.83 -8.03
N GLY A 388 -21.22 5.04 -7.99
CA GLY A 388 -21.36 5.99 -6.89
C GLY A 388 -22.80 6.37 -6.58
N GLY A 389 -23.66 6.53 -7.59
CA GLY A 389 -25.08 6.88 -7.39
C GLY A 389 -25.93 5.76 -6.80
N ARG A 390 -25.42 4.51 -6.83
CA ARG A 390 -26.11 3.30 -6.33
C ARG A 390 -25.42 2.69 -5.11
N ALA A 391 -24.33 3.31 -4.68
CA ALA A 391 -23.49 2.84 -3.60
C ALA A 391 -24.21 2.95 -2.25
N GLN A 392 -24.18 1.86 -1.48
CA GLN A 392 -24.42 1.93 -0.05
C GLN A 392 -23.08 2.01 0.67
N GLN A 393 -22.95 2.99 1.56
CA GLN A 393 -21.83 3.00 2.49
C GLN A 393 -21.91 1.75 3.36
N SER A 394 -20.80 1.04 3.42
CA SER A 394 -20.65 -0.14 4.24
C SER A 394 -19.37 -0.04 5.03
N ALA A 395 -19.16 -1.02 5.91
CA ALA A 395 -17.88 -1.18 6.55
C ALA A 395 -17.49 -2.65 6.52
N ILE A 396 -16.33 -2.94 5.94
CA ILE A 396 -15.76 -4.28 5.98
C ILE A 396 -14.81 -4.36 7.15
N THR A 397 -14.91 -5.42 7.94
CA THR A 397 -13.89 -5.72 8.95
C THR A 397 -12.89 -6.67 8.32
N TYR A 398 -11.65 -6.21 8.16
CA TYR A 398 -10.54 -7.00 7.64
C TYR A 398 -9.39 -6.99 8.63
N GLY A 399 -8.99 -8.18 9.09
CA GLY A 399 -7.97 -8.36 10.13
C GLY A 399 -8.18 -7.43 11.33
N GLY A 400 -9.41 -7.40 11.87
CA GLY A 400 -9.77 -6.61 13.05
C GLY A 400 -9.91 -5.11 12.83
N ARG A 401 -9.56 -4.60 11.64
CA ARG A 401 -9.72 -3.20 11.28
C ARG A 401 -11.03 -3.03 10.54
N LYS A 402 -11.88 -2.15 11.06
CA LYS A 402 -13.08 -1.69 10.34
C LYS A 402 -12.63 -0.69 9.27
N ILE A 403 -12.86 -1.01 8.00
CA ILE A 403 -12.61 -0.16 6.84
C ILE A 403 -13.92 0.56 6.55
N THR A 404 -14.05 1.79 7.03
CA THR A 404 -15.30 2.57 6.94
C THR A 404 -15.49 3.29 5.61
N GLU A 405 -14.43 3.43 4.82
CA GLU A 405 -14.49 3.99 3.46
C GLU A 405 -14.79 2.90 2.44
N THR A 406 -15.79 2.08 2.74
CA THR A 406 -16.25 1.02 1.85
C THR A 406 -17.55 1.43 1.20
N ASN A 407 -17.60 1.32 -0.11
CA ASN A 407 -18.84 1.41 -0.86
C ASN A 407 -19.18 0.04 -1.43
N VAL A 408 -20.46 -0.29 -1.41
CA VAL A 408 -20.98 -1.55 -1.96
C VAL A 408 -22.14 -1.24 -2.89
N ALA A 409 -22.09 -1.78 -4.09
CA ALA A 409 -23.20 -1.78 -5.03
C ALA A 409 -23.51 -3.22 -5.44
N ARG A 410 -24.78 -3.55 -5.59
CA ARG A 410 -25.19 -4.85 -6.14
C ARG A 410 -25.42 -4.67 -7.63
N GLU A 411 -24.69 -5.42 -8.44
CA GLU A 411 -24.71 -5.29 -9.89
C GLU A 411 -24.69 -6.64 -10.57
N THR A 412 -25.16 -6.67 -11.81
CA THR A 412 -25.03 -7.84 -12.69
C THR A 412 -23.63 -7.86 -13.28
N VAL A 413 -22.92 -8.95 -13.06
CA VAL A 413 -21.58 -9.18 -13.61
C VAL A 413 -21.65 -10.32 -14.59
N VAL A 414 -21.22 -10.05 -15.83
CA VAL A 414 -21.08 -11.05 -16.88
C VAL A 414 -19.62 -11.43 -16.99
N ALA A 415 -19.31 -12.71 -16.83
CA ALA A 415 -17.95 -13.22 -17.02
C ALA A 415 -18.03 -14.54 -17.78
N MET A 416 -17.31 -14.64 -18.90
CA MET A 416 -17.29 -15.84 -19.76
C MET A 416 -18.71 -16.32 -20.06
N GLU A 417 -19.50 -15.41 -20.65
CA GLU A 417 -20.87 -15.66 -21.14
C GLU A 417 -21.95 -15.97 -20.07
N ARG A 418 -21.59 -16.03 -18.79
CA ARG A 418 -22.56 -16.19 -17.69
C ARG A 418 -22.72 -14.91 -16.90
N ALA A 419 -23.96 -14.61 -16.52
CA ALA A 419 -24.31 -13.45 -15.70
C ALA A 419 -24.68 -13.87 -14.28
N ALA A 420 -24.22 -13.14 -13.28
CA ALA A 420 -24.72 -13.26 -11.91
C ALA A 420 -24.78 -11.90 -11.22
N ALA A 421 -25.82 -11.70 -10.41
CA ALA A 421 -25.89 -10.54 -9.52
C ALA A 421 -24.98 -10.76 -8.30
N THR A 422 -24.04 -9.84 -8.07
CA THR A 422 -23.11 -9.92 -6.94
C THR A 422 -22.83 -8.53 -6.35
N ASN A 423 -22.24 -8.53 -5.15
CA ASN A 423 -21.79 -7.30 -4.52
C ASN A 423 -20.43 -6.92 -5.09
N ILE A 424 -20.36 -5.69 -5.57
CA ILE A 424 -19.14 -5.01 -5.99
C ILE A 424 -18.76 -4.06 -4.87
N ILE A 425 -17.51 -4.18 -4.44
CA ILE A 425 -16.94 -3.45 -3.33
C ILE A 425 -15.83 -2.57 -3.88
N TRP A 426 -15.76 -1.32 -3.43
CA TRP A 426 -14.56 -0.50 -3.66
C TRP A 426 -14.22 0.28 -2.39
N LEU A 427 -12.91 0.44 -2.18
CA LEU A 427 -12.33 1.00 -0.97
C LEU A 427 -11.42 2.15 -1.35
N GLY A 428 -11.49 3.25 -0.59
CA GLY A 428 -10.52 4.35 -0.71
C GLY A 428 -9.09 3.82 -0.52
N GLY A 429 -8.20 4.11 -1.47
CA GLY A 429 -6.80 3.67 -1.44
C GLY A 429 -6.55 2.21 -1.89
N TYR A 430 -7.58 1.48 -2.34
CA TYR A 430 -7.36 0.20 -3.03
C TYR A 430 -6.89 0.43 -4.47
N ASN A 431 -5.59 0.33 -4.69
CA ASN A 431 -4.99 0.40 -6.02
C ASN A 431 -4.43 -0.97 -6.40
N GLN A 432 -5.02 -1.58 -7.43
CA GLN A 432 -4.39 -2.60 -8.24
C GLN A 432 -3.85 -1.86 -9.47
N GLU A 433 -2.54 -1.64 -9.54
CA GLU A 433 -1.94 -0.76 -10.56
C GLU A 433 -2.15 -1.28 -11.99
N GLN A 434 -2.29 -2.59 -12.15
CA GLN A 434 -2.38 -3.26 -13.45
C GLN A 434 -3.82 -3.53 -13.90
N PHE A 435 -4.80 -3.51 -12.98
CA PHE A 435 -6.16 -3.98 -13.27
C PHE A 435 -7.21 -3.04 -12.70
N SER A 436 -8.43 -3.09 -13.26
CA SER A 436 -9.57 -2.32 -12.73
C SER A 436 -9.99 -2.77 -11.32
N GLY A 437 -9.47 -3.91 -10.86
CA GLY A 437 -9.79 -4.50 -9.58
C GLY A 437 -9.35 -5.95 -9.48
N SER A 438 -10.00 -6.70 -8.60
CA SER A 438 -9.87 -8.15 -8.51
C SER A 438 -11.22 -8.84 -8.32
N ILE A 439 -11.30 -10.11 -8.71
CA ILE A 439 -12.47 -10.97 -8.59
C ILE A 439 -12.08 -12.26 -7.87
N GLU A 440 -12.83 -12.60 -6.83
CA GLU A 440 -12.64 -13.85 -6.09
C GLU A 440 -13.32 -15.04 -6.80
N LEU A 441 -12.73 -16.23 -6.75
CA LEU A 441 -13.22 -17.41 -7.50
C LEU A 441 -14.69 -17.77 -7.21
N SER A 442 -15.13 -17.67 -5.97
CA SER A 442 -16.54 -17.89 -5.61
C SER A 442 -17.49 -16.85 -6.21
N SER A 443 -16.98 -15.68 -6.60
CA SER A 443 -17.73 -14.58 -7.21
C SER A 443 -17.85 -14.69 -8.73
N LEU A 444 -17.09 -15.58 -9.38
CA LEU A 444 -17.28 -15.88 -10.78
C LEU A 444 -18.64 -16.59 -11.01
N PRO A 445 -19.41 -16.25 -12.06
CA PRO A 445 -20.74 -16.79 -12.36
C PRO A 445 -20.71 -18.21 -12.95
N HIS A 446 -19.77 -19.04 -12.51
CA HIS A 446 -19.57 -20.41 -12.96
C HIS A 446 -19.57 -21.38 -11.79
N ASP A 447 -20.07 -22.58 -12.06
CA ASP A 447 -20.26 -23.63 -11.06
C ASP A 447 -18.97 -24.40 -10.81
N ARG A 448 -18.18 -24.63 -11.86
CA ARG A 448 -16.94 -25.41 -11.86
C ARG A 448 -15.80 -24.59 -12.42
N LEU A 449 -14.79 -24.38 -11.59
CA LEU A 449 -13.62 -23.55 -11.90
C LEU A 449 -12.36 -24.36 -11.62
N ARG A 450 -11.41 -24.37 -12.55
CA ARG A 450 -10.09 -24.97 -12.34
C ARG A 450 -9.02 -23.93 -12.63
N LEU A 451 -8.22 -23.64 -11.63
CA LEU A 451 -7.09 -22.72 -11.72
C LEU A 451 -5.81 -23.53 -11.85
N ARG A 452 -5.11 -23.40 -12.97
CA ARG A 452 -3.84 -24.08 -13.23
C ARG A 452 -2.70 -23.30 -12.58
N LEU A 453 -1.99 -23.96 -11.66
CA LEU A 453 -0.91 -23.40 -10.85
C LEU A 453 0.47 -23.66 -11.48
N SER A 454 0.64 -24.82 -12.11
CA SER A 454 1.87 -25.26 -12.78
C SER A 454 1.52 -26.28 -13.88
N PRO A 455 2.48 -26.75 -14.69
CA PRO A 455 2.24 -27.87 -15.61
C PRO A 455 1.70 -29.11 -14.90
N GLU A 456 0.91 -29.93 -15.61
CA GLU A 456 0.40 -31.16 -15.02
C GLU A 456 1.53 -32.13 -14.71
N GLU A 457 1.43 -32.80 -13.57
CA GLU A 457 2.36 -33.80 -13.07
C GLU A 457 1.62 -35.13 -13.01
N PRO A 458 2.13 -36.21 -13.64
CA PRO A 458 1.41 -37.48 -13.75
C PRO A 458 1.17 -38.16 -12.39
N ASP A 459 1.96 -37.82 -11.37
CA ASP A 459 1.87 -38.39 -10.02
C ASP A 459 1.11 -37.49 -9.02
N ALA A 460 0.47 -36.41 -9.48
CA ALA A 460 -0.27 -35.51 -8.61
C ALA A 460 -1.49 -36.21 -8.00
N ARG A 461 -1.64 -36.12 -6.67
CA ARG A 461 -2.75 -36.70 -5.92
C ARG A 461 -3.71 -35.61 -5.45
N PRO A 462 -5.03 -35.89 -5.41
CA PRO A 462 -6.01 -34.90 -4.98
C PRO A 462 -6.00 -34.73 -3.46
N VAL A 463 -5.96 -33.48 -2.99
CA VAL A 463 -6.35 -33.04 -1.65
C VAL A 463 -7.80 -32.55 -1.74
N ARG A 464 -8.77 -33.43 -1.42
CA ARG A 464 -10.21 -33.08 -1.45
C ARG A 464 -10.66 -32.56 -0.09
N LEU A 465 -11.05 -31.29 -0.05
CA LEU A 465 -11.63 -30.65 1.11
C LEU A 465 -13.08 -30.26 0.83
N LYS A 466 -13.89 -30.15 1.88
CA LYS A 466 -15.26 -29.63 1.75
C LYS A 466 -15.19 -28.13 1.51
N LEU A 467 -15.74 -27.65 0.40
CA LEU A 467 -15.85 -26.24 0.12
C LEU A 467 -16.71 -25.56 1.20
N SER A 468 -16.18 -24.47 1.73
CA SER A 468 -16.89 -23.52 2.57
C SER A 468 -16.96 -22.22 1.79
N LEU A 469 -18.18 -21.68 1.66
CA LEU A 469 -18.44 -20.36 1.12
C LEU A 469 -18.98 -19.48 2.26
N PRO A 470 -18.16 -19.18 3.30
CA PRO A 470 -18.61 -18.36 4.40
C PRO A 470 -19.04 -17.00 3.85
N ARG A 471 -20.11 -16.40 4.37
CA ARG A 471 -20.48 -15.03 3.98
C ARG A 471 -19.57 -14.04 4.73
N PRO A 472 -18.89 -13.10 4.06
CA PRO A 472 -18.86 -12.89 2.60
C PRO A 472 -17.91 -13.87 1.87
N LYS A 473 -18.35 -14.31 0.68
CA LYS A 473 -17.93 -15.53 -0.04
C LYS A 473 -16.43 -15.51 -0.42
N SER A 474 -15.61 -16.28 0.29
CA SER A 474 -14.30 -16.75 -0.20
C SER A 474 -14.37 -18.25 -0.41
N ALA A 475 -13.84 -18.76 -1.52
CA ALA A 475 -13.76 -20.20 -1.75
C ALA A 475 -12.64 -20.81 -0.89
N ARG A 476 -13.02 -21.43 0.22
CA ARG A 476 -12.07 -22.09 1.14
C ARG A 476 -12.38 -23.56 1.25
N GLY A 477 -11.35 -24.39 1.35
CA GLY A 477 -11.51 -25.75 1.81
C GLY A 477 -11.75 -25.77 3.31
N THR A 478 -12.41 -26.80 3.81
CA THR A 478 -12.50 -27.08 5.24
C THR A 478 -12.15 -28.53 5.50
N THR A 479 -11.43 -28.72 6.60
CA THR A 479 -10.95 -30.03 7.02
C THR A 479 -10.89 -30.12 8.54
N GLU A 480 -10.61 -31.31 9.03
CA GLU A 480 -10.51 -31.67 10.44
C GLU A 480 -9.25 -32.52 10.64
N LEU A 481 -8.70 -32.50 11.86
CA LEU A 481 -7.61 -33.37 12.26
C LEU A 481 -7.96 -34.03 13.60
N PRO A 482 -7.45 -35.24 13.90
CA PRO A 482 -7.65 -35.85 15.21
C PRO A 482 -7.25 -34.89 16.33
N GLY A 483 -8.20 -34.50 17.19
CA GLY A 483 -7.99 -33.56 18.29
C GLY A 483 -8.05 -32.07 17.92
N ILE A 484 -8.27 -31.71 16.65
CA ILE A 484 -8.49 -30.33 16.20
C ILE A 484 -9.83 -30.30 15.46
N ALA A 485 -10.77 -29.51 15.99
CA ALA A 485 -12.05 -29.28 15.33
C ALA A 485 -11.86 -28.66 13.93
N ARG A 486 -12.97 -28.54 13.19
CA ARG A 486 -12.97 -27.97 11.83
C ARG A 486 -12.19 -26.67 11.71
N PHE A 487 -11.33 -26.59 10.70
CA PHE A 487 -10.61 -25.38 10.30
C PHE A 487 -10.65 -25.17 8.78
N GLU A 488 -10.42 -23.93 8.37
CA GLU A 488 -10.41 -23.52 6.97
C GLU A 488 -9.01 -23.63 6.37
N VAL A 489 -8.93 -24.03 5.11
CA VAL A 489 -7.73 -24.04 4.29
C VAL A 489 -7.97 -23.16 3.09
N ASN A 490 -7.04 -22.26 2.81
CA ASN A 490 -7.16 -21.28 1.74
C ASN A 490 -5.87 -21.21 0.93
N ALA A 491 -6.00 -21.03 -0.38
CA ALA A 491 -4.88 -20.83 -1.29
C ALA A 491 -4.77 -19.34 -1.62
N GLY A 492 -3.69 -18.70 -1.15
CA GLY A 492 -3.35 -17.30 -1.35
C GLY A 492 -2.39 -17.12 -2.53
N LEU A 493 -2.85 -17.22 -3.77
CA LEU A 493 -1.96 -17.34 -4.94
C LEU A 493 -1.20 -16.07 -5.31
N GLN A 494 -1.70 -14.92 -4.87
CA GLN A 494 -1.05 -13.62 -4.99
C GLN A 494 -0.14 -13.31 -3.80
N LYS A 495 -0.07 -14.22 -2.80
CA LYS A 495 0.84 -14.11 -1.66
C LYS A 495 2.09 -14.93 -1.92
N ARG A 496 3.21 -14.45 -1.37
CA ARG A 496 4.53 -15.11 -1.42
C ARG A 496 5.15 -15.17 -0.02
N TRP A 497 4.37 -15.61 0.95
CA TRP A 497 4.86 -15.80 2.32
C TRP A 497 5.86 -16.96 2.35
N GLN A 498 6.89 -16.86 3.18
CA GLN A 498 7.90 -17.90 3.30
C GLN A 498 7.38 -19.16 4.00
N LEU A 499 6.36 -19.03 4.85
CA LEU A 499 5.78 -20.12 5.60
C LEU A 499 4.26 -20.14 5.44
N PRO A 500 3.60 -21.31 5.56
CA PRO A 500 2.15 -21.37 5.70
C PRO A 500 1.71 -20.50 6.88
N LEU A 501 0.71 -19.66 6.68
CA LEU A 501 0.24 -18.76 7.73
C LEU A 501 -0.98 -19.37 8.42
N VAL A 502 -0.98 -19.41 9.75
CA VAL A 502 -2.10 -19.89 10.55
C VAL A 502 -2.59 -18.84 11.55
N SER A 503 -3.88 -18.92 11.88
CA SER A 503 -4.43 -18.15 13.00
C SER A 503 -3.85 -18.61 14.34
N LYS A 504 -3.88 -17.73 15.34
CA LYS A 504 -3.38 -18.02 16.69
C LYS A 504 -4.14 -19.17 17.37
N SER A 505 -5.44 -19.28 17.14
CA SER A 505 -6.25 -20.37 17.69
C SER A 505 -5.94 -21.71 17.02
N LEU A 506 -5.74 -21.76 15.70
CA LEU A 506 -5.32 -22.99 15.02
C LEU A 506 -3.91 -23.37 15.45
N ALA A 507 -3.00 -22.41 15.59
CA ALA A 507 -1.65 -22.66 16.08
C ALA A 507 -1.65 -23.30 17.48
N ALA A 508 -2.50 -22.83 18.40
CA ALA A 508 -2.61 -23.41 19.74
C ALA A 508 -3.10 -24.87 19.69
N ASP A 509 -4.08 -25.16 18.83
CA ASP A 509 -4.54 -26.54 18.62
C ASP A 509 -3.43 -27.43 18.01
N LEU A 510 -2.68 -26.91 17.03
CA LEU A 510 -1.55 -27.62 16.41
C LEU A 510 -0.44 -27.90 17.43
N ALA A 511 -0.04 -26.91 18.23
CA ALA A 511 0.98 -27.06 19.25
C ALA A 511 0.59 -28.12 20.29
N ARG A 512 -0.68 -28.16 20.69
CA ARG A 512 -1.21 -29.16 21.61
C ARG A 512 -1.23 -30.57 21.02
N VAL A 513 -1.72 -30.72 19.80
CA VAL A 513 -1.96 -32.05 19.19
C VAL A 513 -0.70 -32.65 18.56
N LEU A 514 0.07 -31.82 17.86
CA LEU A 514 1.26 -32.26 17.12
C LEU A 514 2.55 -32.04 17.90
N GLY A 515 2.48 -31.39 19.06
CA GLY A 515 3.62 -30.80 19.73
C GLY A 515 4.12 -29.60 18.94
N GLY A 516 4.52 -28.53 19.62
CA GLY A 516 5.17 -27.42 18.95
C GLY A 516 5.46 -26.27 19.87
N ARG A 517 6.41 -25.44 19.45
CA ARG A 517 6.85 -24.26 20.19
C ARG A 517 7.17 -23.13 19.23
N LEU A 518 6.87 -21.91 19.67
CA LEU A 518 7.31 -20.71 18.98
C LEU A 518 8.83 -20.62 19.07
N GLU A 519 9.48 -20.30 17.96
CA GLU A 519 10.93 -20.15 17.90
C GLU A 519 11.30 -18.88 17.15
N GLY A 520 12.34 -18.21 17.64
CA GLY A 520 12.94 -17.05 17.00
C GLY A 520 12.12 -15.77 17.15
N ARG A 521 12.71 -14.68 16.69
CA ARG A 521 12.15 -13.33 16.82
C ARG A 521 10.91 -13.15 15.93
N PRO A 522 9.90 -12.37 16.37
CA PRO A 522 8.78 -12.00 15.52
C PRO A 522 9.23 -11.15 14.32
N TRP A 523 8.56 -11.34 13.18
CA TRP A 523 8.69 -10.49 11.99
C TRP A 523 7.34 -9.95 11.56
N LEU A 524 7.33 -8.89 10.74
CA LEU A 524 6.11 -8.32 10.19
C LEU A 524 5.77 -8.98 8.86
N GLU A 525 4.60 -9.62 8.79
CA GLU A 525 4.07 -10.23 7.57
C GLU A 525 2.91 -9.41 7.02
N THR A 526 2.86 -9.25 5.69
CA THR A 526 1.77 -8.53 5.02
C THR A 526 0.63 -9.51 4.73
N LEU A 527 -0.48 -9.36 5.44
CA LEU A 527 -1.64 -10.26 5.34
C LEU A 527 -2.52 -9.96 4.11
N GLY A 528 -2.62 -8.68 3.75
CA GLY A 528 -3.47 -8.16 2.67
C GLY A 528 -3.93 -6.73 2.99
N TYR A 529 -4.40 -5.97 2.00
CA TYR A 529 -4.91 -4.60 2.16
C TYR A 529 -4.11 -3.69 3.14
N ARG A 530 -2.82 -3.44 2.84
CA ARG A 530 -1.89 -2.65 3.68
C ARG A 530 -1.77 -3.14 5.15
N LEU A 531 -2.32 -4.31 5.50
CA LEU A 531 -2.30 -4.85 6.85
C LEU A 531 -1.03 -5.65 7.07
N ARG A 532 -0.19 -5.15 7.97
CA ARG A 532 1.01 -5.86 8.45
C ARG A 532 0.77 -6.32 9.88
N ARG A 533 1.09 -7.58 10.19
CA ARG A 533 0.95 -8.15 11.53
C ARG A 533 2.24 -8.83 11.96
N PRO A 534 2.60 -8.76 13.25
CA PRO A 534 3.69 -9.55 13.78
C PRO A 534 3.29 -11.02 13.78
N VAL A 535 4.15 -11.84 13.19
CA VAL A 535 4.05 -13.29 13.17
C VAL A 535 5.32 -13.90 13.75
N ARG A 536 5.25 -15.15 14.22
CA ARG A 536 6.39 -15.95 14.66
C ARG A 536 6.34 -17.34 14.08
N ARG A 537 7.49 -17.99 14.06
CA ARG A 537 7.64 -19.36 13.58
C ARG A 537 7.15 -20.31 14.66
N LEU A 538 6.20 -21.18 14.36
CA LEU A 538 5.84 -22.33 15.16
C LEU A 538 6.47 -23.56 14.52
N VAL A 539 7.39 -24.19 15.25
CA VAL A 539 8.01 -25.45 14.83
C VAL A 539 7.25 -26.58 15.49
N LEU A 540 6.69 -27.47 14.67
CA LEU A 540 5.91 -28.61 15.12
C LEU A 540 6.81 -29.83 15.36
N ALA A 541 6.55 -30.58 16.42
CA ALA A 541 7.28 -31.82 16.71
C ALA A 541 6.91 -32.92 15.70
N LYS A 542 5.63 -32.98 15.33
CA LYS A 542 5.10 -33.80 14.22
C LYS A 542 4.60 -32.87 13.11
N PRO A 543 4.87 -33.18 11.83
CA PRO A 543 4.39 -32.32 10.74
C PRO A 543 2.86 -32.28 10.69
N LEU A 544 2.32 -31.13 10.34
CA LEU A 544 0.93 -30.97 9.93
C LEU A 544 0.75 -31.61 8.55
N VAL A 545 -0.06 -32.67 8.48
CA VAL A 545 -0.33 -33.41 7.25
C VAL A 545 -1.78 -33.22 6.82
N ILE A 546 -2.00 -32.80 5.57
CA ILE A 546 -3.33 -32.67 4.95
C ILE A 546 -3.26 -33.32 3.57
N GLY A 547 -3.65 -34.60 3.47
CA GLY A 547 -3.42 -35.39 2.27
C GLY A 547 -1.92 -35.47 1.95
N PRO A 548 -1.47 -35.22 0.70
CA PRO A 548 -0.05 -35.12 0.36
C PRO A 548 0.69 -33.89 0.93
N LEU A 549 -0.02 -32.88 1.46
CA LEU A 549 0.62 -31.68 2.00
C LEU A 549 1.25 -31.96 3.36
N SER A 550 2.50 -31.54 3.57
CA SER A 550 3.20 -31.73 4.84
C SER A 550 4.00 -30.49 5.24
N PHE A 551 3.74 -29.99 6.45
CA PHE A 551 4.39 -28.79 6.99
C PHE A 551 4.92 -29.02 8.40
N LYS A 552 6.24 -28.94 8.58
CA LYS A 552 6.88 -28.98 9.91
C LYS A 552 6.91 -27.62 10.60
N VAL A 553 6.80 -26.54 9.82
CA VAL A 553 6.95 -25.17 10.28
C VAL A 553 5.84 -24.31 9.68
N VAL A 554 5.22 -23.49 10.52
CA VAL A 554 4.19 -22.52 10.11
C VAL A 554 4.46 -21.14 10.73
N ALA A 555 3.97 -20.08 10.10
CA ALA A 555 3.94 -18.75 10.68
C ALA A 555 2.62 -18.54 11.44
N VAL A 556 2.71 -18.03 12.66
CA VAL A 556 1.59 -17.79 13.56
C VAL A 556 1.48 -16.31 13.86
N GLN A 557 0.28 -15.74 13.77
CA GLN A 557 0.05 -14.38 14.25
C GLN A 557 0.18 -14.33 15.78
N THR A 558 1.09 -13.50 16.28
CA THR A 558 1.38 -13.41 17.72
C THR A 558 0.95 -12.09 18.35
N GLY A 559 0.69 -11.06 17.56
CA GLY A 559 0.33 -9.72 18.04
C GLY A 559 -0.46 -8.88 17.04
N GLY A 560 -0.81 -7.67 17.47
CA GLY A 560 -1.67 -6.75 16.73
C GLY A 560 -3.04 -6.55 17.39
N THR A 561 -3.91 -5.81 16.71
CA THR A 561 -5.29 -5.55 17.17
C THR A 561 -6.02 -6.86 17.42
N PRO A 562 -6.66 -7.07 18.59
CA PRO A 562 -7.38 -8.30 18.87
C PRO A 562 -8.51 -8.53 17.86
N ASP A 563 -8.42 -9.61 17.08
CA ASP A 563 -9.40 -10.01 16.09
C ASP A 563 -9.57 -11.53 16.05
N ALA A 564 -10.39 -12.04 15.14
CA ALA A 564 -10.64 -13.47 15.02
C ALA A 564 -9.36 -14.29 14.70
N SER A 565 -8.33 -13.69 14.11
CA SER A 565 -7.09 -14.38 13.73
C SER A 565 -5.98 -14.34 14.78
N ASN A 566 -5.96 -13.33 15.65
CA ASN A 566 -4.94 -13.16 16.69
C ASN A 566 -5.48 -13.37 18.12
N ARG A 567 -6.58 -14.12 18.25
CA ARG A 567 -7.15 -14.52 19.56
C ARG A 567 -7.05 -16.03 19.76
N LEU A 568 -6.81 -16.42 21.00
CA LEU A 568 -6.96 -17.79 21.45
C LEU A 568 -8.46 -18.10 21.65
N GLY A 569 -8.84 -19.31 21.30
CA GLY A 569 -10.18 -19.85 21.55
C GLY A 569 -10.41 -20.12 23.03
N ARG A 570 -11.67 -20.28 23.41
CA ARG A 570 -12.04 -20.61 24.79
C ARG A 570 -11.38 -21.94 25.21
N GLY A 571 -10.66 -21.91 26.33
CA GLY A 571 -10.00 -23.09 26.89
C GLY A 571 -8.70 -23.48 26.20
N GLN A 572 -8.16 -22.64 25.31
CA GLN A 572 -6.82 -22.85 24.74
C GLN A 572 -5.76 -22.19 25.61
N ASP A 573 -4.64 -22.89 25.77
CA ASP A 573 -3.45 -22.39 26.45
C ASP A 573 -2.65 -21.43 25.56
N VAL A 574 -1.80 -20.64 26.21
CA VAL A 574 -0.81 -19.83 25.50
C VAL A 574 0.16 -20.77 24.77
N LEU A 575 0.57 -20.37 23.56
CA LEU A 575 1.53 -21.12 22.77
C LEU A 575 2.85 -21.26 23.54
N PRO A 576 3.40 -22.48 23.67
CA PRO A 576 4.73 -22.68 24.22
C PRO A 576 5.76 -21.88 23.42
N ASP A 577 6.71 -21.26 24.09
CA ASP A 577 7.76 -20.44 23.50
C ASP A 577 9.11 -21.01 23.87
N ALA A 578 9.92 -21.35 22.87
CA ALA A 578 11.24 -21.93 23.08
C ALA A 578 12.24 -20.91 23.64
N ASP A 579 11.96 -19.62 23.43
CA ASP A 579 12.82 -18.51 23.84
C ASP A 579 12.39 -17.93 25.21
N SER A 580 11.36 -18.49 25.85
CA SER A 580 10.92 -18.07 27.18
C SER A 580 11.92 -18.51 28.26
N ASP A 581 12.25 -17.59 29.15
CA ASP A 581 13.04 -17.88 30.34
C ASP A 581 12.20 -18.79 31.25
N PRO A 582 12.67 -20.00 31.61
CA PRO A 582 11.93 -20.91 32.49
C PRO A 582 11.63 -20.30 33.87
N ASP A 583 12.39 -19.29 34.29
CA ASP A 583 12.20 -18.58 35.55
C ASP A 583 11.26 -17.37 35.42
N GLU A 584 10.78 -17.05 34.22
CA GLU A 584 9.82 -15.96 33.99
C GLU A 584 8.41 -16.36 34.44
N LEU A 585 7.88 -15.63 35.42
CA LEU A 585 6.49 -15.74 35.87
C LEU A 585 5.52 -15.24 34.79
N VAL A 586 5.03 -16.17 33.96
CA VAL A 586 3.99 -15.87 32.97
C VAL A 586 2.61 -15.89 33.62
N VAL A 587 2.01 -14.71 33.82
CA VAL A 587 0.62 -14.61 34.28
C VAL A 587 -0.33 -14.96 33.13
N THR A 588 -0.87 -16.18 33.15
CA THR A 588 -1.91 -16.61 32.20
C THR A 588 -3.30 -16.36 32.76
N GLY A 589 -4.00 -15.33 32.25
CA GLY A 589 -5.42 -15.12 32.54
C GLY A 589 -6.31 -16.00 31.64
N LYS A 590 -7.44 -16.49 32.17
CA LYS A 590 -8.49 -17.11 31.34
C LYS A 590 -9.07 -16.05 30.41
N ILE A 591 -8.88 -16.23 29.09
CA ILE A 591 -9.38 -15.29 28.10
C ILE A 591 -10.91 -15.44 27.99
N ALA A 592 -11.63 -14.35 28.28
CA ALA A 592 -13.07 -14.28 28.10
C ALA A 592 -13.44 -14.49 26.61
N GLY A 593 -14.43 -15.34 26.36
CA GLY A 593 -14.76 -15.85 25.03
C GLY A 593 -15.15 -14.77 24.02
N GLY A 594 -14.66 -14.95 22.79
CA GLY A 594 -15.07 -14.23 21.58
C GLY A 594 -14.94 -15.14 20.36
N SER A 595 -15.48 -14.73 19.20
CA SER A 595 -15.33 -15.51 17.97
C SER A 595 -13.85 -15.59 17.57
N THR A 596 -13.38 -16.82 17.31
CA THR A 596 -12.03 -17.09 16.81
C THR A 596 -12.14 -17.84 15.50
N GLY A 597 -11.33 -17.46 14.53
CA GLY A 597 -11.22 -18.16 13.25
C GLY A 597 -10.09 -19.18 13.34
N ARG A 598 -10.33 -20.42 12.91
CA ARG A 598 -9.29 -21.43 12.70
C ARG A 598 -9.04 -21.53 11.21
N TRP A 599 -7.87 -21.08 10.75
CA TRP A 599 -7.56 -21.12 9.34
C TRP A 599 -6.07 -21.31 9.08
N LEU A 600 -5.77 -21.91 7.93
CA LEU A 600 -4.47 -22.11 7.32
C LEU A 600 -4.50 -21.47 5.93
N ASN A 601 -3.61 -20.53 5.67
CA ASN A 601 -3.41 -19.98 4.34
C ASN A 601 -2.09 -20.49 3.75
N LEU A 602 -2.17 -21.03 2.53
CA LEU A 602 -1.04 -21.50 1.74
C LEU A 602 -0.73 -20.45 0.68
N SER A 603 0.49 -19.89 0.68
CA SER A 603 0.88 -18.95 -0.38
C SER A 603 1.34 -19.69 -1.64
N ARG A 604 1.63 -18.95 -2.72
CA ARG A 604 2.18 -19.55 -3.94
C ARG A 604 3.47 -20.32 -3.69
N ILE A 605 4.32 -19.85 -2.77
CA ILE A 605 5.59 -20.52 -2.43
C ILE A 605 5.31 -21.92 -1.88
N GLN A 606 4.42 -22.04 -0.90
CA GLN A 606 4.07 -23.34 -0.31
C GLN A 606 3.43 -24.27 -1.33
N LEU A 607 2.55 -23.75 -2.19
CA LEU A 607 1.91 -24.57 -3.22
C LEU A 607 2.91 -25.09 -4.25
N ALA A 608 3.91 -24.29 -4.61
CA ALA A 608 5.00 -24.72 -5.49
C ALA A 608 5.91 -25.75 -4.81
N GLU A 609 6.29 -25.54 -3.55
CA GLU A 609 7.10 -26.49 -2.75
C GLU A 609 6.43 -27.86 -2.61
N GLN A 610 5.10 -27.87 -2.50
CA GLN A 610 4.28 -29.09 -2.43
C GLN A 610 3.91 -29.65 -3.82
N ARG A 611 4.49 -29.06 -4.89
CA ARG A 611 4.29 -29.44 -6.30
C ARG A 611 2.81 -29.54 -6.66
N CYS A 612 2.06 -28.49 -6.35
CA CYS A 612 0.65 -28.40 -6.68
C CYS A 612 0.47 -27.88 -8.11
N THR A 613 -0.39 -28.55 -8.88
CA THR A 613 -0.60 -28.31 -10.31
C THR A 613 -1.89 -27.58 -10.61
N SER A 614 -2.94 -27.81 -9.82
CA SER A 614 -4.22 -27.13 -10.01
C SER A 614 -5.03 -27.01 -8.73
N LEU A 615 -5.86 -25.97 -8.66
CA LEU A 615 -6.93 -25.80 -7.68
C LEU A 615 -8.28 -25.87 -8.41
N ALA A 616 -9.12 -26.84 -8.07
CA ALA A 616 -10.47 -26.98 -8.58
C ALA A 616 -11.52 -26.64 -7.51
N ILE A 617 -12.56 -25.92 -7.93
CA ILE A 617 -13.74 -25.58 -7.13
C ILE A 617 -14.96 -26.08 -7.89
N ASP A 618 -15.74 -26.96 -7.26
CA ASP A 618 -17.06 -27.38 -7.72
C ASP A 618 -18.09 -26.88 -6.68
N LYS A 619 -18.80 -25.79 -7.03
CA LYS A 619 -19.75 -25.13 -6.13
C LYS A 619 -20.99 -26.00 -5.87
N PRO A 620 -21.64 -26.62 -6.89
CA PRO A 620 -22.75 -27.54 -6.65
C PRO A 620 -22.37 -28.73 -5.77
N ALA A 621 -21.21 -29.35 -6.02
CA ALA A 621 -20.75 -30.49 -5.23
C ALA A 621 -20.14 -30.09 -3.88
N MET A 622 -19.94 -28.78 -3.64
CA MET A 622 -19.26 -28.24 -2.46
C MET A 622 -17.87 -28.86 -2.27
N ILE A 623 -17.09 -28.95 -3.35
CA ILE A 623 -15.74 -29.51 -3.37
C ILE A 623 -14.71 -28.40 -3.59
N TRP A 624 -13.66 -28.42 -2.78
CA TRP A 624 -12.42 -27.68 -2.96
C TRP A 624 -11.30 -28.70 -3.09
N GLU A 625 -10.70 -28.82 -4.26
CA GLU A 625 -9.72 -29.87 -4.56
C GLU A 625 -8.40 -29.25 -5.03
N LEU A 626 -7.31 -29.65 -4.41
CA LEU A 626 -5.96 -29.23 -4.81
C LEU A 626 -5.19 -30.46 -5.30
N MET A 627 -4.67 -30.43 -6.52
CA MET A 627 -3.85 -31.51 -7.08
C MET A 627 -2.40 -31.26 -6.71
N CYS A 628 -1.80 -32.13 -5.90
CA CYS A 628 -0.41 -31.99 -5.44
C CYS A 628 0.31 -33.33 -5.36
N ARG A 629 1.61 -33.34 -5.63
CA ARG A 629 2.44 -34.53 -5.42
C ARG A 629 2.88 -34.71 -3.96
N GLY A 630 2.95 -33.62 -3.21
CA GLY A 630 3.60 -33.56 -1.90
C GLY A 630 5.01 -32.96 -2.01
N PRO A 631 5.73 -32.81 -0.89
CA PRO A 631 7.06 -32.24 -0.91
C PRO A 631 8.02 -33.11 -1.73
N ALA A 632 8.99 -32.44 -2.37
CA ALA A 632 10.07 -33.07 -3.12
C ALA A 632 10.91 -34.04 -2.29
#